data_AF-A0A523JE41-F1
#
_entry.id   AF-A0A523JE41-F1
#
_cell.length_a   1.000
_cell.length_b   1.000
_cell.length_c   1.000
_cell.angle_alpha   90.00
_cell.angle_beta   90.00
_cell.angle_gamma   90.00
#
_symmetry.space_group_name_H-M   'P 1'
#
loop_
_entity.id
_entity.type
_entity.pdbx_description
1 polymer ?
#
loop_
_entity_poly.entity_id
_entity_poly.type
_entity_poly.pdbx_seq_one_letter_code
_entity_poly.pdbx_strand_id
1 'polypeptide(L)'
;MNKDLTEAITPDYLGIIWVTKDKLNRMPKLFKQIDYLFEGLLTRSMAQNIPKKKALYMGKSYGHPFFLAHFVENNPDFDRDMDETIKMVSKLNSSSKKILVISERKFNFKSFRNFHLRDY
;
A
#
# COMPACT_ATOMS: atom_id res chain seq x y z
N MET A 1 5.88 -13.48 -17.40
CA MET A 1 5.91 -12.06 -17.79
C MET A 1 5.43 -11.24 -16.61
N ASN A 2 6.34 -10.62 -15.84
CA ASN A 2 5.95 -9.79 -14.69
C ASN A 2 5.32 -8.51 -15.25
N LYS A 3 3.99 -8.41 -15.23
CA LYS A 3 3.28 -7.14 -15.52
C LYS A 3 3.80 -6.07 -14.56
N ASP A 4 4.14 -4.90 -15.07
CA ASP A 4 4.58 -3.77 -14.24
C ASP A 4 3.47 -3.44 -13.21
N LEU A 5 3.84 -3.00 -12.00
CA LEU A 5 2.84 -2.54 -11.03
C LEU A 5 2.06 -1.35 -11.57
N THR A 6 2.75 -0.47 -12.30
CA THR A 6 2.18 0.73 -12.90
C THR A 6 1.06 0.41 -13.90
N GLU A 7 1.17 -0.69 -14.64
CA GLU A 7 0.15 -1.17 -15.59
C GLU A 7 -1.09 -1.76 -14.92
N ALA A 8 -1.00 -2.18 -13.66
CA ALA A 8 -2.10 -2.81 -12.95
C ALA A 8 -2.97 -1.83 -12.14
N ILE A 9 -2.45 -0.63 -11.88
CA ILE A 9 -3.22 0.43 -11.23
C ILE A 9 -4.12 1.07 -12.28
N THR A 10 -5.43 1.02 -12.04
CA THR A 10 -6.46 1.68 -12.86
C THR A 10 -7.18 2.74 -12.03
N PRO A 11 -8.00 3.61 -12.63
CA PRO A 11 -8.80 4.59 -11.89
C PRO A 11 -9.76 3.97 -10.87
N ASP A 12 -10.02 2.66 -10.93
CA ASP A 12 -10.86 1.95 -9.96
C ASP A 12 -10.14 1.69 -8.65
N TYR A 13 -8.82 1.86 -8.57
CA TYR A 13 -8.08 1.67 -7.33
C TYR A 13 -8.08 2.95 -6.47
N LEU A 14 -8.45 2.79 -5.20
CA LEU A 14 -8.42 3.85 -4.19
C LEU A 14 -7.02 4.01 -3.58
N GLY A 15 -6.23 2.94 -3.59
CA GLY A 15 -4.89 2.94 -3.01
C GLY A 15 -4.25 1.58 -2.94
N ILE A 16 -3.08 1.56 -2.29
CA ILE A 16 -2.24 0.40 -2.07
C ILE A 16 -2.08 0.18 -0.57
N ILE A 17 -2.23 -1.07 -0.14
CA ILE A 17 -1.68 -1.54 1.12
C ILE A 17 -0.43 -2.35 0.80
N TRP A 18 0.70 -1.93 1.33
CA TRP A 18 1.99 -2.56 1.08
C TRP A 18 2.59 -3.09 2.37
N VAL A 19 2.68 -4.42 2.45
CA VAL A 19 3.27 -5.13 3.59
C VAL A 19 4.65 -5.64 3.19
N THR A 20 5.62 -5.34 4.04
CA THR A 20 7.03 -5.67 3.80
C THR A 20 7.65 -6.32 5.04
N LYS A 21 8.69 -7.13 4.84
CA LYS A 21 9.46 -7.74 5.94
C LYS A 21 10.25 -6.71 6.75
N ASP A 22 10.79 -5.73 6.03
CA ASP A 22 11.72 -4.72 6.54
C ASP A 22 11.17 -3.30 6.35
N LYS A 23 11.80 -2.34 7.03
CA LYS A 23 11.53 -0.90 6.84
C LYS A 23 11.89 -0.45 5.42
N LEU A 24 11.24 0.63 4.97
CA LEU A 24 11.45 1.20 3.63
C LEU A 24 12.89 1.64 3.32
N ASN A 25 13.70 1.91 4.34
CA ASN A 25 15.10 2.33 4.17
C ASN A 25 15.99 1.28 3.47
N ARG A 26 15.51 0.05 3.30
CA ARG A 26 16.17 -1.00 2.52
C ARG A 26 15.72 -1.09 1.06
N MET A 27 14.88 -0.16 0.59
CA MET A 27 14.32 -0.13 -0.78
C MET A 27 13.83 -1.52 -1.24
N PRO A 28 12.80 -2.09 -0.58
CA PRO A 28 12.31 -3.44 -0.89
C PRO A 28 11.83 -3.58 -2.34
N LYS A 29 11.57 -4.82 -2.77
CA LYS A 29 11.04 -5.11 -4.10
C LYS A 29 9.79 -4.25 -4.36
N LEU A 30 9.67 -3.71 -5.58
CA LEU A 30 8.65 -2.73 -6.00
C LEU A 30 8.78 -1.31 -5.47
N PHE A 31 9.76 -1.00 -4.59
CA PHE A 31 9.95 0.36 -4.08
C PHE A 31 9.96 1.42 -5.19
N LYS A 32 10.77 1.22 -6.24
CA LYS A 32 10.85 2.19 -7.36
C LYS A 32 9.53 2.37 -8.11
N GLN A 33 8.77 1.29 -8.29
CA GLN A 33 7.49 1.35 -9.01
C GLN A 33 6.43 2.06 -8.16
N ILE A 34 6.39 1.78 -6.86
CA ILE A 34 5.50 2.46 -5.92
C ILE A 34 5.92 3.93 -5.79
N ASP A 35 7.20 4.23 -5.64
CA ASP A 35 7.68 5.61 -5.53
C ASP A 35 7.39 6.42 -6.80
N TYR A 36 7.43 5.78 -7.98
CA TYR A 36 7.00 6.40 -9.23
C TYR A 36 5.50 6.76 -9.21
N LEU A 37 4.63 5.86 -8.74
CA LEU A 37 3.19 6.12 -8.57
C LEU A 37 2.89 7.25 -7.58
N PHE A 38 3.81 7.51 -6.65
CA PHE A 38 3.69 8.56 -5.64
C PHE A 38 4.67 9.73 -5.89
N GLU A 39 5.14 9.89 -7.12
CA GLU A 39 5.96 11.04 -7.56
C GLU A 39 7.19 11.31 -6.67
N GLY A 40 7.88 10.26 -6.24
CA GLY A 40 9.08 10.37 -5.40
C GLY A 40 8.80 10.61 -3.90
N LEU A 41 7.55 10.52 -3.45
CA LEU A 41 7.17 10.80 -2.07
C LEU A 41 7.83 9.86 -1.06
N LEU A 42 8.04 8.59 -1.41
CA LEU A 42 8.72 7.65 -0.53
C LEU A 42 10.19 8.01 -0.39
N THR A 43 10.84 8.35 -1.50
CA THR A 43 12.24 8.83 -1.49
C THR A 43 12.39 10.08 -0.63
N ARG A 44 11.48 11.06 -0.77
CA ARG A 44 11.48 12.26 0.08
C ARG A 44 11.24 11.95 1.56
N SER A 45 10.32 11.04 1.87
CA SER A 45 10.03 10.59 3.23
C SER A 45 11.23 9.91 3.89
N MET A 46 11.96 9.08 3.15
CA MET A 46 13.17 8.42 3.67
C MET A 46 14.30 9.40 3.97
N ALA A 47 14.46 10.45 3.18
CA ALA A 47 15.48 11.49 3.42
C ALA A 47 15.29 12.20 4.76
N GLN A 48 14.06 12.20 5.31
CA GLN A 48 13.76 12.75 6.63
C GLN A 48 14.15 11.81 7.79
N ASN A 49 14.72 10.63 7.50
CA ASN A 49 15.26 9.67 8.48
C ASN A 49 14.32 9.28 9.63
N ILE A 50 13.00 9.27 9.39
CA ILE A 50 12.04 8.75 10.37
C ILE A 50 11.77 7.28 10.03
N PRO A 51 12.39 6.29 10.71
CA PRO A 51 12.09 4.89 10.50
C PRO A 51 10.67 4.57 10.99
N LYS A 52 9.70 4.59 10.07
CA LYS A 52 8.31 4.31 10.38
C LYS A 52 8.00 2.81 10.24
N LYS A 53 7.42 2.21 11.29
CA LYS A 53 6.88 0.83 11.26
C LYS A 53 5.52 0.74 10.54
N LYS A 54 4.84 1.89 10.47
CA LYS A 54 3.59 2.15 9.75
C LYS A 54 3.69 3.53 9.14
N ALA A 55 3.36 3.67 7.86
CA ALA A 55 3.31 4.97 7.22
C ALA A 55 2.10 5.08 6.30
N LEU A 56 1.44 6.24 6.33
CA LEU A 56 0.38 6.58 5.39
C LEU A 56 0.88 7.72 4.50
N TYR A 57 0.76 7.50 3.20
CA TYR A 57 1.12 8.45 2.17
C TYR A 57 -0.12 8.77 1.34
N MET A 58 -0.26 10.04 0.99
CA MET A 58 -1.32 10.52 0.11
C MET A 58 -0.68 11.10 -1.15
N GLY A 59 -1.10 10.57 -2.28
CA GLY A 59 -0.73 11.06 -3.61
C GLY A 59 -1.98 11.26 -4.46
N LYS A 60 -1.76 11.29 -5.77
CA LYS A 60 -2.83 11.35 -6.77
C LYS A 60 -2.58 10.27 -7.82
N SER A 61 -3.65 9.65 -8.29
CA SER A 61 -3.63 8.72 -9.42
C SER A 61 -4.84 9.01 -10.29
N TYR A 62 -4.64 9.18 -11.60
CA TYR A 62 -5.69 9.55 -12.56
C TYR A 62 -6.54 10.77 -12.13
N GLY A 63 -5.92 11.77 -11.49
CA GLY A 63 -6.62 12.97 -11.01
C GLY A 63 -7.42 12.77 -9.72
N HIS A 64 -7.43 11.59 -9.13
CA HIS A 64 -8.13 11.28 -7.87
C HIS A 64 -7.15 11.07 -6.70
N PRO A 65 -7.59 11.32 -5.45
CA PRO A 65 -6.80 10.97 -4.27
C PRO A 65 -6.46 9.48 -4.27
N PHE A 66 -5.19 9.16 -4.02
CA PHE A 66 -4.68 7.80 -4.02
C PHE A 66 -3.77 7.60 -2.80
N PHE A 67 -4.08 6.60 -1.98
CA PHE A 67 -3.33 6.38 -0.73
C PHE A 67 -2.35 5.21 -0.83
N LEU A 68 -1.30 5.26 -0.02
CA LEU A 68 -0.42 4.13 0.26
C LEU A 68 -0.29 3.95 1.77
N ALA A 69 -0.73 2.81 2.27
CA ALA A 69 -0.50 2.39 3.64
C ALA A 69 0.61 1.34 3.66
N HIS A 70 1.75 1.68 4.23
CA HIS A 70 2.91 0.79 4.37
C HIS A 70 2.95 0.20 5.78
N PHE A 71 3.19 -1.10 5.88
CA PHE A 71 3.34 -1.84 7.12
C PHE A 71 4.59 -2.74 7.09
N VAL A 72 5.26 -2.80 8.24
CA VAL A 72 6.30 -3.81 8.49
C VAL A 72 5.65 -4.99 9.21
N GLU A 73 5.74 -6.21 8.64
CA GLU A 73 5.04 -7.40 9.16
C GLU A 73 5.47 -7.79 10.58
N ASN A 74 6.73 -7.50 10.92
CA ASN A 74 7.32 -7.80 12.23
C ASN A 74 7.01 -6.73 13.29
N ASN A 75 6.09 -5.81 13.02
CA ASN A 75 5.61 -4.85 14.00
C ASN A 75 4.68 -5.57 15.01
N PRO A 76 4.90 -5.46 16.34
CA PRO A 76 4.01 -6.07 17.34
C PRO A 76 2.54 -5.64 17.21
N ASP A 77 2.32 -4.42 16.70
CA ASP A 77 0.98 -3.86 16.50
C ASP A 77 0.41 -4.13 15.09
N PHE A 78 1.09 -4.94 14.25
CA PHE A 78 0.76 -5.13 12.83
C PHE A 78 -0.71 -5.47 12.59
N ASP A 79 -1.23 -6.51 13.26
CA ASP A 79 -2.60 -6.99 13.01
C ASP A 79 -3.65 -5.93 13.40
N ARG A 80 -3.44 -5.22 14.52
CA ARG A 80 -4.30 -4.11 14.96
C ARG A 80 -4.25 -2.96 13.96
N ASP A 81 -3.05 -2.53 13.60
CA ASP A 81 -2.82 -1.41 12.68
C ASP A 81 -3.41 -1.66 11.29
N MET A 82 -3.31 -2.90 10.82
CA MET A 82 -3.87 -3.36 9.55
C MET A 82 -5.40 -3.38 9.60
N ASP A 83 -5.99 -3.97 10.66
CA ASP A 83 -7.45 -4.01 10.84
C ASP A 83 -8.06 -2.61 10.94
N GLU A 84 -7.44 -1.71 11.72
CA GLU A 84 -7.86 -0.31 11.80
C GLU A 84 -7.82 0.40 10.44
N THR A 85 -6.75 0.18 9.68
CA THR A 85 -6.60 0.78 8.34
C THR A 85 -7.64 0.22 7.38
N ILE A 86 -7.87 -1.10 7.38
CA ILE A 86 -8.90 -1.73 6.55
C ILE A 86 -10.29 -1.18 6.92
N LYS A 87 -10.61 -1.06 8.21
CA LYS A 87 -11.88 -0.47 8.69
C LYS A 87 -12.03 0.98 8.25
N MET A 88 -10.97 1.79 8.37
CA MET A 88 -10.98 3.18 7.94
C MET A 88 -11.24 3.29 6.44
N VAL A 89 -10.49 2.55 5.62
CA VAL A 89 -10.64 2.61 4.17
C VAL A 89 -12.00 2.05 3.74
N SER A 90 -12.50 0.99 4.39
CA SER A 90 -13.82 0.42 4.07
C SER A 90 -14.96 1.41 4.34
N LYS A 91 -14.84 2.27 5.38
CA LYS A 91 -15.82 3.35 5.64
C LYS A 91 -15.77 4.46 4.60
N LEU A 92 -14.57 4.78 4.11
CA LEU A 92 -14.37 5.79 3.05
C LEU A 92 -14.76 5.26 1.67
N ASN A 93 -14.74 3.95 1.49
CA ASN A 93 -15.03 3.28 0.24
C ASN A 93 -16.55 3.11 0.03
N SER A 94 -17.26 4.23 -0.10
CA SER A 94 -18.69 4.26 -0.46
C SER A 94 -18.95 3.88 -1.92
N SER A 95 -17.88 3.69 -2.70
CA SER A 95 -17.89 3.39 -4.13
C SER A 95 -17.33 1.98 -4.40
N SER A 96 -17.55 1.44 -5.58
CA SER A 96 -17.02 0.13 -6.02
C SER A 96 -15.49 0.10 -6.23
N LYS A 97 -14.74 1.01 -5.56
CA LYS A 97 -13.30 1.14 -5.73
C LYS A 97 -12.57 -0.01 -5.06
N LYS A 98 -11.46 -0.41 -5.66
CA LYS A 98 -10.60 -1.52 -5.27
C LYS A 98 -9.41 -1.03 -4.45
N ILE A 99 -8.88 -1.89 -3.61
CA ILE A 99 -7.62 -1.65 -2.87
C ILE A 99 -6.67 -2.75 -3.29
N LEU A 100 -5.49 -2.36 -3.75
CA LEU A 100 -4.44 -3.31 -4.09
C LEU A 100 -3.68 -3.66 -2.82
N VAL A 101 -3.55 -4.95 -2.51
CA VAL A 101 -2.66 -5.42 -1.44
C VAL A 101 -1.44 -6.07 -2.05
N ILE A 102 -0.27 -5.57 -1.67
CA ILE A 102 1.03 -6.07 -2.08
C ILE A 102 1.71 -6.64 -0.83
N SER A 103 2.06 -7.91 -0.85
CA SER A 103 2.66 -8.59 0.30
C SER A 103 3.40 -9.85 -0.12
N GLU A 104 4.50 -10.16 0.57
CA GLU A 104 5.15 -11.47 0.50
C GLU A 104 4.45 -12.52 1.40
N ARG A 105 3.68 -12.05 2.39
CA ARG A 105 2.83 -12.88 3.26
C ARG A 105 1.45 -13.08 2.62
N LYS A 106 0.96 -14.32 2.63
CA LYS A 106 -0.42 -14.61 2.25
C LYS A 106 -1.38 -14.06 3.29
N PHE A 107 -2.35 -13.28 2.84
CA PHE A 107 -3.42 -12.73 3.67
C PHE A 107 -4.78 -13.21 3.18
N ASN A 108 -5.67 -13.51 4.12
CA ASN A 108 -7.03 -13.90 3.81
C ASN A 108 -7.94 -12.68 3.90
N PHE A 109 -8.17 -12.02 2.77
CA PHE A 109 -9.11 -10.89 2.67
C PHE A 109 -10.52 -11.32 2.22
N LYS A 110 -10.92 -12.59 2.41
CA LYS A 110 -12.24 -13.08 1.95
C LYS A 110 -13.42 -12.28 2.49
N SER A 111 -13.27 -11.64 3.65
CA SER A 111 -14.28 -10.74 4.23
C SER A 111 -14.40 -9.39 3.50
N PHE A 112 -13.42 -9.01 2.67
CA PHE A 112 -13.36 -7.71 2.00
C PHE A 112 -13.34 -7.85 0.48
N ARG A 113 -14.52 -7.78 -0.14
CA ARG A 113 -14.74 -8.01 -1.59
C ARG A 113 -13.91 -7.13 -2.52
N ASN A 114 -13.45 -5.96 -2.05
CA ASN A 114 -12.75 -4.97 -2.87
C ASN A 114 -11.22 -5.03 -2.74
N PHE A 115 -10.67 -6.03 -2.05
CA PHE A 115 -9.23 -6.15 -1.83
C PHE A 115 -8.65 -7.17 -2.80
N HIS A 116 -7.74 -6.70 -3.66
CA HIS A 116 -7.07 -7.54 -4.65
C HIS A 116 -5.66 -7.82 -4.17
N LEU A 117 -5.37 -9.08 -3.83
CA LEU A 117 -4.02 -9.50 -3.46
C LEU A 117 -3.18 -9.69 -4.73
N ARG A 118 -1.98 -9.13 -4.72
CA ARG A 118 -0.96 -9.41 -5.74
C ARG A 118 0.29 -9.93 -5.03
N ASP A 119 0.51 -11.23 -5.17
CA ASP A 119 1.70 -11.91 -4.66
C ASP A 119 2.91 -11.48 -5.50
N TYR A 120 4.01 -11.14 -4.84
CA TYR A 120 5.26 -10.74 -5.47
C TYR A 120 6.48 -11.31 -4.76
#